data_AF-A0A949DB96-F1
#
_entry.id   AF-A0A949DB96-F1
#
_cell.length_a   1.000
_cell.length_b   1.000
_cell.length_c   1.000
_cell.angle_alpha   90.00
_cell.angle_beta   90.00
_cell.angle_gamma   90.00
#
_symmetry.space_group_name_H-M   'P 1'
#
loop_
_entity.id
_entity.type
_entity.pdbx_description
1 polymer ?
#
loop_
_entity_poly.entity_id
_entity_poly.type
_entity_poly.pdbx_seq_one_letter_code
_entity_poly.pdbx_strand_id
1 'polypeptide(L)'
;MSVPIRGFWGCRGFRFPRFSARYRLGKKYRNHRAVARKSICAGPGTSRHCGINAQTALVFHAGHAGSKLNPWNQMPKTQQVEHPTSKADVFAALNSAKGGAVEEGNVGGGTGMIAYTFKGGIGTASRVVGSGDQRYTVGVLVQADHGNRDELRIAGLPMGRMIDGAWPSQKGVVVFGPDAGKTVAMPEKNSLLIVIATDAPLQAHQLERLARRARLGLGRTGSTAGNLSGEFSLAFSTTNILSIDGSPAMQAAPISDLDDEVMNSLFAATVQAVEEALANQLVASETMTGMDDVTGYGLPHDQLADIFRGAR
;
A
#
# COMPACT_ATOMS: atom_id res chain seq x y z
N MET A 1 -13.59 -14.38 33.70
CA MET A 1 -13.30 -14.51 35.15
C MET A 1 -11.80 -14.69 35.31
N SER A 2 -11.17 -13.80 36.06
CA SER A 2 -9.71 -13.69 36.25
C SER A 2 -9.26 -14.55 37.43
N VAL A 3 -8.16 -15.30 37.25
CA VAL A 3 -7.36 -15.86 38.34
C VAL A 3 -5.88 -15.61 38.03
N PRO A 4 -5.09 -15.02 38.95
CA PRO A 4 -3.66 -14.75 38.74
C PRO A 4 -2.80 -15.84 39.40
N ILE A 5 -1.67 -16.20 38.79
CA ILE A 5 -0.59 -16.92 39.49
C ILE A 5 0.75 -16.26 39.18
N ARG A 6 1.45 -15.86 40.25
CA ARG A 6 2.83 -15.40 40.29
C ARG A 6 3.79 -16.60 40.39
N GLY A 7 4.96 -16.48 39.77
CA GLY A 7 6.23 -16.80 40.45
C GLY A 7 7.17 -17.85 39.81
N PHE A 8 8.42 -17.39 39.63
CA PHE A 8 9.70 -18.06 39.94
C PHE A 8 10.55 -18.76 38.86
N TRP A 9 11.67 -18.08 38.56
CA TRP A 9 13.09 -18.50 38.46
C TRP A 9 13.66 -19.26 37.24
N GLY A 10 14.81 -18.72 36.75
CA GLY A 10 16.00 -19.55 36.51
C GLY A 10 16.86 -19.24 35.28
N CYS A 11 17.79 -18.29 35.37
CA CYS A 11 18.93 -18.17 34.44
C CYS A 11 19.99 -19.25 34.70
N ARG A 12 20.37 -20.03 33.67
CA ARG A 12 21.71 -20.62 33.40
C ARG A 12 21.78 -20.82 31.87
N GLY A 13 22.75 -20.35 31.09
CA GLY A 13 24.20 -20.34 31.26
C GLY A 13 24.79 -21.43 30.35
N PHE A 14 25.05 -21.16 29.07
CA PHE A 14 25.82 -22.06 28.20
C PHE A 14 26.72 -21.32 27.21
N ARG A 15 27.97 -21.79 27.12
CA ARG A 15 29.10 -21.26 26.34
C ARG A 15 29.03 -21.69 24.86
N PHE A 16 29.44 -20.78 23.97
CA PHE A 16 29.67 -21.04 22.55
C PHE A 16 31.01 -21.76 22.29
N PRO A 17 31.10 -22.67 21.30
CA PRO A 17 32.34 -22.98 20.63
C PRO A 17 32.64 -21.98 19.49
N ARG A 18 33.92 -21.59 19.40
CA ARG A 18 34.48 -20.75 18.34
C ARG A 18 34.57 -21.55 17.03
N PHE A 19 34.00 -21.02 15.95
CA PHE A 19 34.39 -21.39 14.59
C PHE A 19 34.97 -20.16 13.88
N SER A 20 36.21 -20.30 13.42
CA SER A 20 36.89 -19.32 12.58
C SER A 20 36.69 -19.67 11.11
N ALA A 21 36.06 -18.79 10.34
CA ALA A 21 36.13 -18.81 8.89
C ALA A 21 36.65 -17.46 8.40
N ARG A 22 37.86 -17.48 7.80
CA ARG A 22 38.44 -16.32 7.11
C ARG A 22 37.81 -16.24 5.73
N TYR A 23 37.14 -15.14 5.42
CA TYR A 23 36.85 -14.76 4.04
C TYR A 23 37.52 -13.42 3.70
N ARG A 24 38.24 -13.43 2.57
CA ARG A 24 38.95 -12.27 1.99
C ARG A 24 37.92 -11.25 1.49
N LEU A 25 37.93 -10.06 2.09
CA LEU A 25 37.20 -8.89 1.61
C LEU A 25 37.94 -8.26 0.43
N GLY A 26 37.28 -8.21 -0.73
CA GLY A 26 37.64 -7.33 -1.83
C GLY A 26 37.20 -5.90 -1.51
N LYS A 27 38.16 -4.97 -1.47
CA LYS A 27 37.95 -3.53 -1.25
C LYS A 27 37.16 -2.91 -2.40
N LYS A 28 36.03 -2.25 -2.10
CA LYS A 28 35.74 -0.86 -2.51
C LYS A 28 34.44 -0.37 -1.87
N TYR A 29 34.47 0.92 -1.48
CA TYR A 29 33.45 1.76 -0.82
C TYR A 29 33.53 1.89 0.71
N ARG A 30 33.90 3.13 1.07
CA ARG A 30 34.15 3.71 2.39
C ARG A 30 32.84 4.17 3.04
N ASN A 31 32.75 3.94 4.34
CA ASN A 31 32.21 4.81 5.40
C ASN A 31 31.07 5.78 5.07
N HIS A 32 29.85 5.42 5.48
CA HIS A 32 28.97 6.33 6.25
C HIS A 32 28.24 5.51 7.31
N ARG A 33 28.59 5.72 8.60
CA ARG A 33 27.84 5.20 9.75
C ARG A 33 26.54 6.02 9.87
N ALA A 34 25.41 5.44 9.48
CA ALA A 34 24.12 5.92 9.94
C ALA A 34 23.84 5.28 11.31
N VAL A 35 23.82 6.11 12.36
CA VAL A 35 23.39 5.70 13.69
C VAL A 35 21.86 5.64 13.66
N ALA A 36 21.30 4.45 13.44
CA ALA A 36 19.88 4.21 13.73
C ALA A 36 19.69 4.27 15.25
N ARG A 37 19.14 5.37 15.75
CA ARG A 37 18.73 5.46 17.16
C ARG A 37 17.45 4.66 17.34
N LYS A 38 17.49 3.74 18.31
CA LYS A 38 16.33 3.01 18.84
C LYS A 38 15.22 3.99 19.24
N SER A 39 14.06 3.84 18.64
CA SER A 39 12.78 4.20 19.26
C SER A 39 11.79 3.07 18.98
N ILE A 40 11.98 1.96 19.70
CA ILE A 40 10.95 0.92 19.85
C ILE A 40 10.42 1.12 21.26
N CYS A 41 9.16 1.54 21.34
CA CYS A 41 8.40 1.55 22.59
C CYS A 41 8.37 0.12 23.14
N ALA A 42 9.11 -0.12 24.21
CA ALA A 42 8.96 -1.29 25.07
C ALA A 42 8.60 -0.79 26.46
N GLY A 43 7.31 -0.85 26.80
CA GLY A 43 6.82 -0.73 28.16
C GLY A 43 6.07 -2.02 28.52
N PRO A 44 6.33 -2.65 29.68
CA PRO A 44 5.61 -3.85 30.08
C PRO A 44 4.21 -3.47 30.60
N GLY A 45 3.16 -4.08 30.05
CA GLY A 45 1.90 -4.24 30.79
C GLY A 45 0.66 -3.44 30.37
N THR A 46 0.47 -3.07 29.10
CA THR A 46 -0.87 -2.66 28.65
C THR A 46 -1.22 -3.22 27.28
N SER A 47 -2.25 -4.07 27.24
CA SER A 47 -2.96 -4.49 26.03
C SER A 47 -3.63 -3.28 25.38
N ARG A 48 -2.91 -2.59 24.49
CA ARG A 48 -3.52 -1.70 23.50
C ARG A 48 -3.10 -2.21 22.13
N HIS A 49 -4.11 -2.56 21.33
CA HIS A 49 -3.97 -3.03 19.97
C HIS A 49 -3.06 -2.08 19.18
N CYS A 50 -1.86 -2.57 18.85
CA CYS A 50 -0.94 -1.90 17.96
C CYS A 50 -1.40 -2.23 16.54
N GLY A 51 -2.21 -1.34 15.95
CA GLY A 51 -2.58 -1.44 14.55
C GLY A 51 -1.31 -1.45 13.70
N ILE A 52 -1.22 -2.42 12.79
CA ILE A 52 -0.10 -2.52 11.85
C ILE A 52 -0.23 -1.36 10.87
N ASN A 53 0.54 -0.31 11.10
CA ASN A 53 0.63 0.83 10.20
C ASN A 53 1.80 0.58 9.23
N ALA A 54 1.49 0.41 7.96
CA ALA A 54 2.44 0.17 6.88
C ALA A 54 3.03 1.47 6.29
N GLN A 55 3.15 2.55 7.06
CA GLN A 55 3.91 3.74 6.64
C GLN A 55 5.41 3.48 6.78
N THR A 56 5.96 2.73 5.82
CA THR A 56 7.31 3.00 5.37
C THR A 56 7.17 3.87 4.13
N ALA A 57 7.86 5.01 4.10
CA ALA A 57 7.89 5.92 2.96
C ALA A 57 8.35 5.17 1.70
N LEU A 58 7.40 4.62 0.95
CA LEU A 58 7.63 4.04 -0.36
C LEU A 58 7.51 5.16 -1.38
N VAL A 59 8.58 5.94 -1.52
CA VAL A 59 8.74 6.83 -2.68
C VAL A 59 9.17 5.95 -3.85
N PHE A 60 8.21 5.30 -4.50
CA PHE A 60 8.44 4.63 -5.77
C PHE A 60 7.78 5.46 -6.88
N HIS A 61 8.61 6.14 -7.66
CA HIS A 61 8.18 6.77 -8.89
C HIS A 61 8.27 5.73 -10.01
N ALA A 62 7.14 5.15 -10.41
CA ALA A 62 7.04 4.34 -11.64
C ALA A 62 6.92 5.25 -12.88
N GLY A 63 7.73 6.31 -12.95
CA GLY A 63 7.81 7.20 -14.10
C GLY A 63 9.00 6.82 -14.95
N HIS A 64 8.77 6.15 -16.08
CA HIS A 64 9.81 6.06 -17.11
C HIS A 64 10.11 7.47 -17.64
N ALA A 65 11.28 8.01 -17.27
CA ALA A 65 11.86 9.19 -17.88
C ALA A 65 11.97 8.99 -19.39
N GLY A 66 11.07 9.58 -20.18
CA GLY A 66 11.30 9.68 -21.63
C GLY A 66 10.14 9.60 -22.63
N SER A 67 8.85 9.58 -22.27
CA SER A 67 7.79 9.53 -23.31
C SER A 67 6.72 10.63 -23.13
N LYS A 68 6.43 11.36 -24.22
CA LYS A 68 5.59 12.57 -24.32
C LYS A 68 4.08 12.38 -24.05
N LEU A 69 3.64 11.38 -23.28
CA LEU A 69 2.27 10.87 -23.40
C LEU A 69 1.41 10.85 -22.12
N ASN A 70 1.93 11.10 -20.91
CA ASN A 70 1.09 11.26 -19.68
C ASN A 70 1.18 12.68 -19.11
N PRO A 71 0.18 13.56 -19.28
CA PRO A 71 0.27 14.96 -18.85
C PRO A 71 0.27 15.13 -17.32
N TRP A 72 -0.14 14.11 -16.56
CA TRP A 72 -0.27 14.17 -15.10
C TRP A 72 1.03 13.92 -14.34
N ASN A 73 1.93 13.15 -14.95
CA ASN A 73 3.22 12.73 -14.39
C ASN A 73 4.39 13.13 -15.30
N GLN A 74 4.22 14.14 -16.17
CA GLN A 74 5.25 14.56 -17.11
C GLN A 74 6.22 15.57 -16.50
N MET A 75 7.50 15.41 -16.87
CA MET A 75 8.50 16.47 -16.75
C MET A 75 8.81 17.03 -18.15
N PRO A 76 9.01 18.35 -18.29
CA PRO A 76 9.43 18.94 -19.55
C PRO A 76 10.78 18.37 -20.01
N LYS A 77 10.88 17.99 -21.30
CA LYS A 77 12.14 17.50 -21.89
C LYS A 77 13.13 18.62 -22.27
N THR A 78 12.72 19.88 -22.23
CA THR A 78 13.47 21.01 -22.80
C THR A 78 14.06 21.97 -21.79
N GLN A 79 13.99 21.66 -20.49
CA GLN A 79 14.78 22.31 -19.45
C GLN A 79 15.28 21.20 -18.52
N GLN A 80 16.51 21.32 -18.02
CA GLN A 80 16.93 20.59 -16.82
C GLN A 80 16.07 21.10 -15.65
N VAL A 81 14.80 20.72 -15.62
CA VAL A 81 13.96 20.93 -14.45
C VAL A 81 14.41 19.83 -13.49
N GLU A 82 14.93 20.22 -12.34
CA GLU A 82 15.17 19.28 -11.25
C GLU A 82 13.91 18.42 -11.05
N HIS A 83 14.10 17.12 -10.82
CA HIS A 83 12.99 16.23 -10.48
C HIS A 83 12.16 16.91 -9.37
N PRO A 84 10.82 17.03 -9.48
CA PRO A 84 9.98 17.72 -8.50
C PRO A 84 10.01 17.06 -7.11
N THR A 85 10.70 15.93 -6.99
CA THR A 85 11.01 15.27 -5.73
C THR A 85 12.51 15.43 -5.47
N SER A 86 12.83 16.17 -4.42
CA SER A 86 14.20 16.38 -3.96
C SER A 86 14.61 15.30 -2.94
N LYS A 87 15.92 15.22 -2.67
CA LYS A 87 16.46 14.42 -1.56
C LYS A 87 15.88 14.84 -0.21
N ALA A 88 15.59 16.13 -0.03
CA ALA A 88 15.03 16.66 1.20
C ALA A 88 13.61 16.12 1.43
N ASP A 89 12.80 16.02 0.39
CA ASP A 89 11.44 15.46 0.46
C ASP A 89 11.45 14.00 0.90
N VAL A 90 12.39 13.20 0.36
CA VAL A 90 12.57 11.80 0.77
C VAL A 90 12.93 11.70 2.26
N PHE A 91 13.86 12.52 2.74
CA PHE A 91 14.22 12.50 4.16
C PHE A 91 13.10 13.05 5.06
N ALA A 92 12.35 14.04 4.60
CA ALA A 92 11.19 14.56 5.33
C ALA A 92 10.14 13.45 5.52
N ALA A 93 9.84 12.69 4.46
CA ALA A 93 8.92 11.54 4.53
C ALA A 93 9.44 10.44 5.47
N LEU A 94 10.73 10.09 5.39
CA LEU A 94 11.35 9.09 6.28
C LEU A 94 11.31 9.52 7.75
N ASN A 95 11.56 10.80 8.05
CA ASN A 95 11.64 11.31 9.42
C ASN A 95 10.27 11.61 10.04
N SER A 96 9.24 11.84 9.21
CA SER A 96 7.88 12.16 9.68
C SER A 96 6.95 10.95 9.77
N ALA A 97 7.38 9.78 9.26
CA ALA A 97 6.63 8.54 9.36
C ALA A 97 6.28 8.20 10.82
N LYS A 98 5.00 7.90 11.05
CA LYS A 98 4.46 7.69 12.40
C LYS A 98 3.31 6.68 12.38
N GLY A 99 3.08 6.04 13.52
CA GLY A 99 1.88 5.23 13.72
C GLY A 99 0.61 6.07 13.82
N GLY A 100 -0.53 5.41 14.04
CA GLY A 100 -1.85 6.06 14.14
C GLY A 100 -2.57 6.13 12.80
N ALA A 101 -3.51 7.07 12.68
CA ALA A 101 -4.27 7.30 11.46
C ALA A 101 -3.34 7.66 10.29
N VAL A 102 -3.64 7.07 9.13
CA VAL A 102 -2.91 7.29 7.87
C VAL A 102 -3.71 8.28 7.05
N GLU A 103 -3.05 9.33 6.56
CA GLU A 103 -3.65 10.25 5.62
C GLU A 103 -3.79 9.57 4.25
N GLU A 104 -4.95 9.70 3.62
CA GLU A 104 -5.33 9.07 2.36
C GLU A 104 -5.62 10.14 1.28
N GLY A 105 -5.80 9.71 0.04
CA GLY A 105 -6.12 10.59 -1.08
C GLY A 105 -4.88 11.18 -1.75
N ASN A 106 -4.88 12.51 -1.95
CA ASN A 106 -3.90 13.23 -2.76
C ASN A 106 -2.58 13.54 -2.04
N VAL A 107 -1.96 12.54 -1.44
CA VAL A 107 -0.82 12.74 -0.54
C VAL A 107 0.39 11.87 -0.90
N GLY A 108 1.58 12.35 -0.56
CA GLY A 108 2.84 11.62 -0.79
C GLY A 108 2.99 11.19 -2.24
N GLY A 109 3.26 9.90 -2.46
CA GLY A 109 3.37 9.34 -3.80
C GLY A 109 2.04 9.26 -4.58
N GLY A 110 0.89 9.39 -3.91
CA GLY A 110 -0.44 9.42 -4.54
C GLY A 110 -0.85 10.78 -5.11
N THR A 111 -0.10 11.85 -4.83
CA THR A 111 -0.49 13.24 -5.13
C THR A 111 -1.00 13.44 -6.55
N GLY A 112 -0.25 12.99 -7.57
CA GLY A 112 -0.58 13.19 -8.99
C GLY A 112 -1.32 12.03 -9.66
N MET A 113 -1.74 11.00 -8.92
CA MET A 113 -2.23 9.75 -9.52
C MET A 113 -3.70 9.86 -9.99
N ILE A 114 -4.07 9.00 -10.95
CA ILE A 114 -5.42 8.86 -11.53
C ILE A 114 -5.86 7.39 -11.50
N ALA A 115 -7.01 7.09 -10.92
CA ALA A 115 -7.53 5.73 -10.82
C ALA A 115 -8.98 5.65 -11.32
N TYR A 116 -9.27 4.67 -12.19
CA TYR A 116 -10.58 4.49 -12.82
C TYR A 116 -11.13 5.77 -13.46
N THR A 117 -10.23 6.59 -14.02
CA THR A 117 -10.53 7.91 -14.61
C THR A 117 -11.03 8.97 -13.61
N PHE A 118 -11.10 8.64 -12.32
CA PHE A 118 -11.22 9.59 -11.22
C PHE A 118 -9.85 9.92 -10.64
N LYS A 119 -9.81 10.82 -9.66
CA LYS A 119 -8.59 11.12 -8.93
C LYS A 119 -8.09 9.86 -8.20
N GLY A 120 -6.85 9.48 -8.51
CA GLY A 120 -6.09 8.42 -7.84
C GLY A 120 -5.41 8.92 -6.57
N GLY A 121 -4.66 8.08 -5.88
CA GLY A 121 -4.07 8.47 -4.60
C GLY A 121 -3.58 7.33 -3.73
N ILE A 122 -3.44 7.64 -2.44
CA ILE A 122 -3.18 6.66 -1.38
C ILE A 122 -4.51 6.17 -0.80
N GLY A 123 -4.60 4.87 -0.54
CA GLY A 123 -5.67 4.31 0.28
C GLY A 123 -5.15 3.24 1.22
N THR A 124 -5.87 2.99 2.30
CA THR A 124 -5.55 1.96 3.27
C THR A 124 -6.79 1.31 3.85
N ALA A 125 -6.66 0.05 4.24
CA ALA A 125 -7.66 -0.65 5.03
C ALA A 125 -6.99 -1.77 5.82
N SER A 126 -7.70 -2.31 6.79
CA SER A 126 -7.21 -3.47 7.55
C SER A 126 -8.33 -4.43 7.92
N ARG A 127 -7.94 -5.65 8.26
CA ARG A 127 -8.81 -6.70 8.80
C ARG A 127 -8.14 -7.37 9.97
N VAL A 128 -8.91 -7.63 11.01
CA VAL A 128 -8.50 -8.51 12.11
C VAL A 128 -9.16 -9.86 11.89
N VAL A 129 -8.36 -10.91 11.87
CA VAL A 129 -8.78 -12.30 11.70
C VAL A 129 -8.23 -13.17 12.82
N GLY A 130 -8.78 -14.35 13.00
CA GLY A 130 -8.32 -15.27 14.02
C GLY A 130 -9.09 -16.58 14.01
N SER A 131 -8.47 -17.63 14.55
CA SER A 131 -9.10 -18.88 14.94
C SER A 131 -8.83 -19.12 16.42
N GLY A 132 -9.87 -19.48 17.18
CA GLY A 132 -9.81 -19.62 18.63
C GLY A 132 -9.26 -18.37 19.32
N ASP A 133 -8.19 -18.54 20.09
CA ASP A 133 -7.55 -17.47 20.87
C ASP A 133 -6.50 -16.66 20.08
N GLN A 134 -6.12 -17.11 18.88
CA GLN A 134 -5.14 -16.40 18.06
C GLN A 134 -5.83 -15.32 17.24
N ARG A 135 -5.31 -14.09 17.29
CA ARG A 135 -5.75 -13.00 16.42
C ARG A 135 -4.57 -12.37 15.70
N TYR A 136 -4.77 -12.12 14.42
CA TYR A 136 -3.83 -11.50 13.51
C TYR A 136 -4.49 -10.33 12.79
N THR A 137 -3.67 -9.36 12.40
CA THR A 137 -4.07 -8.23 11.59
C THR A 137 -3.45 -8.35 10.20
N VAL A 138 -4.23 -8.03 9.18
CA VAL A 138 -3.74 -7.77 7.82
C VAL A 138 -4.04 -6.31 7.52
N GLY A 139 -3.00 -5.49 7.40
CA GLY A 139 -3.08 -4.10 6.94
C GLY A 139 -2.64 -3.99 5.49
N VAL A 140 -3.32 -3.13 4.72
CA VAL A 140 -3.03 -2.87 3.32
C VAL A 140 -2.89 -1.38 3.10
N LEU A 141 -1.87 -0.97 2.35
CA LEU A 141 -1.73 0.37 1.79
C LEU A 141 -1.56 0.27 0.28
N VAL A 142 -2.29 1.10 -0.47
CA VAL A 142 -2.24 1.16 -1.92
C VAL A 142 -1.82 2.54 -2.40
N GLN A 143 -1.08 2.59 -3.51
CA GLN A 143 -0.93 3.79 -4.35
C GLN A 143 -1.52 3.48 -5.71
N ALA A 144 -2.70 4.03 -5.99
CA ALA A 144 -3.53 3.65 -7.13
C ALA A 144 -3.42 4.67 -8.28
N ASP A 145 -2.98 4.17 -9.43
CA ASP A 145 -2.84 4.90 -10.69
C ASP A 145 -3.30 4.03 -11.89
N HIS A 146 -4.45 3.35 -11.77
CA HIS A 146 -4.85 2.23 -12.63
C HIS A 146 -6.34 2.19 -12.96
N GLY A 147 -6.70 1.33 -13.91
CA GLY A 147 -8.09 1.00 -14.24
C GLY A 147 -8.79 2.03 -15.11
N ASN A 148 -9.82 1.57 -15.83
CA ASN A 148 -10.71 2.42 -16.62
C ASN A 148 -12.04 2.63 -15.92
N ARG A 149 -12.69 3.79 -16.11
CA ARG A 149 -13.99 4.07 -15.48
C ARG A 149 -15.01 2.97 -15.66
N ASP A 150 -15.16 2.43 -16.87
CA ASP A 150 -16.20 1.43 -17.18
C ASP A 150 -16.00 0.07 -16.48
N GLU A 151 -14.81 -0.16 -15.94
CA GLU A 151 -14.44 -1.35 -15.15
C GLU A 151 -14.80 -1.18 -13.68
N LEU A 152 -14.84 0.07 -13.17
CA LEU A 152 -14.95 0.36 -11.74
C LEU A 152 -16.16 -0.31 -11.12
N ARG A 153 -15.88 -1.15 -10.13
CA ARG A 153 -16.85 -1.72 -9.22
C ARG A 153 -16.56 -1.33 -7.79
N ILE A 154 -17.60 -0.96 -7.04
CA ILE A 154 -17.53 -0.75 -5.59
C ILE A 154 -18.65 -1.58 -4.96
N ALA A 155 -18.28 -2.49 -4.05
CA ALA A 155 -19.20 -3.45 -3.44
C ALA A 155 -20.04 -4.23 -4.49
N GLY A 156 -19.43 -4.54 -5.64
CA GLY A 156 -20.07 -5.26 -6.73
C GLY A 156 -20.94 -4.42 -7.68
N LEU A 157 -21.27 -3.17 -7.32
CA LEU A 157 -22.03 -2.25 -8.17
C LEU A 157 -21.12 -1.66 -9.26
N PRO A 158 -21.57 -1.53 -10.53
CA PRO A 158 -20.78 -0.99 -11.64
C PRO A 158 -20.66 0.54 -11.56
N MET A 159 -20.00 1.03 -10.50
CA MET A 159 -20.01 2.43 -10.06
C MET A 159 -19.58 3.40 -11.15
N GLY A 160 -18.59 3.06 -11.97
CA GLY A 160 -18.11 3.97 -13.02
C GLY A 160 -19.15 4.31 -14.08
N ARG A 161 -20.15 3.43 -14.28
CA ARG A 161 -21.28 3.62 -15.22
C ARG A 161 -22.49 4.29 -14.56
N MET A 162 -22.56 4.25 -13.23
CA MET A 162 -23.68 4.79 -12.46
C MET A 162 -23.45 6.24 -12.04
N ILE A 163 -22.18 6.68 -11.99
CA ILE A 163 -21.81 8.06 -11.73
C ILE A 163 -21.89 8.87 -13.02
N ASP A 164 -22.60 9.98 -12.97
CA ASP A 164 -22.72 10.96 -14.05
C ASP A 164 -21.69 12.08 -13.93
N GLY A 165 -21.17 12.57 -15.06
CA GLY A 165 -20.21 13.68 -15.11
C GLY A 165 -18.85 13.34 -14.50
N ALA A 166 -18.17 14.32 -13.89
CA ALA A 166 -16.84 14.17 -13.27
C ALA A 166 -15.78 13.55 -14.20
N TRP A 167 -15.88 13.85 -15.50
CA TRP A 167 -14.91 13.41 -16.49
C TRP A 167 -13.69 14.34 -16.53
N PRO A 168 -12.48 13.82 -16.72
CA PRO A 168 -11.27 14.64 -16.83
C PRO A 168 -11.44 15.79 -17.82
N SER A 169 -10.98 16.97 -17.43
CA SER A 169 -11.05 18.18 -18.24
C SER A 169 -9.66 18.79 -18.42
N GLN A 170 -9.49 19.57 -19.48
CA GLN A 170 -8.32 20.39 -19.72
C GLN A 170 -8.77 21.79 -20.12
N LYS A 171 -8.29 22.84 -19.44
CA LYS A 171 -8.72 24.23 -19.70
C LYS A 171 -10.23 24.41 -19.64
N GLY A 172 -10.86 23.74 -18.68
CA GLY A 172 -12.31 23.75 -18.46
C GLY A 172 -13.13 22.97 -19.49
N VAL A 173 -12.50 22.28 -20.44
CA VAL A 173 -13.19 21.47 -21.46
C VAL A 173 -13.03 19.99 -21.14
N VAL A 174 -14.13 19.23 -21.13
CA VAL A 174 -14.08 17.77 -20.95
C VAL A 174 -13.31 17.13 -22.10
N VAL A 175 -12.27 16.37 -21.78
CA VAL A 175 -11.36 15.74 -22.77
C VAL A 175 -11.51 14.23 -22.86
N PHE A 176 -12.33 13.63 -21.98
CA PHE A 176 -12.56 12.20 -21.93
C PHE A 176 -14.01 11.88 -21.54
N GLY A 177 -14.50 10.69 -21.88
CA GLY A 177 -15.88 10.27 -21.63
C GLY A 177 -16.87 10.62 -22.77
N PRO A 178 -18.15 10.28 -22.60
CA PRO A 178 -19.19 10.47 -23.62
C PRO A 178 -19.42 11.95 -23.98
N ASP A 179 -19.13 12.87 -23.06
CA ASP A 179 -19.33 14.30 -23.24
C ASP A 179 -18.14 15.00 -23.92
N ALA A 180 -17.07 14.27 -24.26
CA ALA A 180 -15.88 14.83 -24.89
C ALA A 180 -16.12 15.12 -26.38
N GLY A 181 -16.03 16.40 -26.77
CA GLY A 181 -16.16 16.81 -28.18
C GLY A 181 -15.01 16.34 -29.10
N LYS A 182 -13.86 15.98 -28.53
CA LYS A 182 -12.76 15.27 -29.17
C LYS A 182 -12.13 14.32 -28.14
N THR A 183 -12.16 13.01 -28.40
CA THR A 183 -11.53 12.02 -27.53
C THR A 183 -10.01 12.19 -27.60
N VAL A 184 -9.39 12.65 -26.50
CA VAL A 184 -7.95 12.54 -26.34
C VAL A 184 -7.66 11.12 -25.85
N ALA A 185 -6.87 10.37 -26.60
CA ALA A 185 -6.42 9.05 -26.15
C ALA A 185 -5.65 9.22 -24.84
N MET A 186 -6.18 8.67 -23.74
CA MET A 186 -5.42 8.57 -22.51
C MET A 186 -4.23 7.64 -22.77
N PRO A 187 -3.03 7.98 -22.31
CA PRO A 187 -1.95 7.00 -22.27
C PRO A 187 -2.39 5.83 -21.40
N GLU A 188 -2.26 4.61 -21.91
CA GLU A 188 -2.48 3.37 -21.14
C GLU A 188 -1.36 3.11 -20.11
N LYS A 189 -0.66 4.15 -19.64
CA LYS A 189 0.45 4.00 -18.69
C LYS A 189 -0.10 4.13 -17.28
N ASN A 190 -0.43 2.99 -16.72
CA ASN A 190 -1.03 2.84 -15.41
C ASN A 190 -0.09 2.09 -14.46
N SER A 191 -0.33 2.20 -13.16
CA SER A 191 0.35 1.39 -12.16
C SER A 191 -0.47 1.25 -10.89
N LEU A 192 -0.19 0.18 -10.13
CA LEU A 192 -0.75 -0.01 -8.81
C LEU A 192 0.32 -0.63 -7.92
N LEU A 193 0.58 0.00 -6.78
CA LEU A 193 1.43 -0.57 -5.74
C LEU A 193 0.55 -0.98 -4.57
N ILE A 194 0.66 -2.23 -4.14
CA ILE A 194 -0.05 -2.79 -2.99
C ILE A 194 0.96 -3.28 -1.97
N VAL A 195 0.89 -2.76 -0.75
CA VAL A 195 1.74 -3.15 0.37
C VAL A 195 0.87 -3.82 1.41
N ILE A 196 1.24 -5.04 1.78
CA ILE A 196 0.52 -5.87 2.75
C ILE A 196 1.42 -6.07 3.96
N ALA A 197 0.90 -5.76 5.13
CA ALA A 197 1.60 -5.94 6.40
C ALA A 197 0.77 -6.84 7.31
N THR A 198 1.41 -7.78 8.00
CA THR A 198 0.72 -8.66 8.96
C THR A 198 1.57 -8.97 10.19
N ASP A 199 0.93 -9.20 11.32
CA ASP A 199 1.57 -9.68 12.56
C ASP A 199 1.52 -11.22 12.64
N ALA A 200 0.92 -11.90 11.65
CA ALA A 200 1.01 -13.33 11.51
C ALA A 200 2.48 -13.75 11.31
N PRO A 201 2.98 -14.75 12.06
CA PRO A 201 4.37 -15.23 11.98
C PRO A 201 4.57 -16.12 10.74
N LEU A 202 4.50 -15.47 9.58
CA LEU A 202 4.60 -16.11 8.27
C LEU A 202 6.04 -16.18 7.78
N GLN A 203 6.35 -17.25 7.07
CA GLN A 203 7.59 -17.42 6.32
C GLN A 203 7.51 -16.72 4.95
N ALA A 204 8.66 -16.57 4.29
CA ALA A 204 8.75 -15.84 3.02
C ALA A 204 7.80 -16.40 1.93
N HIS A 205 7.72 -17.73 1.78
CA HIS A 205 6.84 -18.36 0.79
C HIS A 205 5.35 -18.20 1.12
N GLN A 206 4.99 -18.09 2.41
CA GLN A 206 3.64 -17.77 2.86
C GLN A 206 3.27 -16.31 2.57
N LEU A 207 4.22 -15.39 2.75
CA LEU A 207 4.05 -13.98 2.39
C LEU A 207 3.85 -13.83 0.87
N GLU A 208 4.54 -14.60 0.04
CA GLU A 208 4.24 -14.65 -1.39
C GLU A 208 2.81 -15.13 -1.67
N ARG A 209 2.29 -16.10 -0.90
CA ARG A 209 0.89 -16.56 -1.03
C ARG A 209 -0.07 -15.41 -0.69
N LEU A 210 0.19 -14.63 0.36
CA LEU A 210 -0.56 -13.42 0.71
C LEU A 210 -0.50 -12.39 -0.43
N ALA A 211 0.70 -12.03 -0.91
CA ALA A 211 0.89 -11.08 -2.00
C ALA A 211 0.09 -11.47 -3.26
N ARG A 212 0.08 -12.76 -3.62
CA ARG A 212 -0.73 -13.28 -4.74
C ARG A 212 -2.24 -13.04 -4.56
N ARG A 213 -2.77 -12.96 -3.33
CA ARG A 213 -4.20 -12.68 -3.07
C ARG A 213 -4.59 -11.23 -3.38
N ALA A 214 -3.64 -10.31 -3.41
CA ALA A 214 -3.92 -8.90 -3.71
C ALA A 214 -4.68 -8.73 -5.04
N ARG A 215 -4.30 -9.53 -6.05
CA ARG A 215 -4.93 -9.53 -7.38
C ARG A 215 -6.41 -9.92 -7.35
N LEU A 216 -6.83 -10.74 -6.39
CA LEU A 216 -8.24 -11.10 -6.24
C LEU A 216 -9.06 -9.93 -5.69
N GLY A 217 -8.48 -9.13 -4.78
CA GLY A 217 -9.11 -7.89 -4.29
C GLY A 217 -9.23 -6.85 -5.39
N LEU A 218 -8.16 -6.66 -6.16
CA LEU A 218 -8.18 -5.81 -7.36
C LEU A 218 -9.22 -6.28 -8.40
N GLY A 219 -9.31 -7.59 -8.65
CA GLY A 219 -10.31 -8.12 -9.59
C GLY A 219 -11.75 -7.84 -9.16
N ARG A 220 -12.02 -7.69 -7.85
CA ARG A 220 -13.35 -7.30 -7.34
C ARG A 220 -13.70 -5.84 -7.62
N THR A 221 -12.71 -4.97 -7.74
CA THR A 221 -12.91 -3.57 -8.16
C THR A 221 -12.96 -3.41 -9.68
N GLY A 222 -12.73 -4.50 -10.43
CA GLY A 222 -13.05 -4.65 -11.85
C GLY A 222 -11.89 -4.46 -12.83
N SER A 223 -10.73 -3.95 -12.39
CA SER A 223 -9.55 -3.79 -13.25
C SER A 223 -9.14 -5.10 -13.92
N THR A 224 -8.73 -5.02 -15.18
CA THR A 224 -8.25 -6.16 -15.98
C THR A 224 -6.72 -6.21 -16.10
N ALA A 225 -5.98 -5.39 -15.34
CA ALA A 225 -4.52 -5.29 -15.41
C ALA A 225 -4.03 -5.04 -16.84
N GLY A 226 -4.34 -3.85 -17.38
CA GLY A 226 -4.03 -3.48 -18.77
C GLY A 226 -2.56 -3.72 -19.17
N ASN A 227 -2.31 -3.88 -20.46
CA ASN A 227 -1.00 -4.33 -20.99
C ASN A 227 0.20 -3.48 -20.52
N LEU A 228 -0.02 -2.18 -20.31
CA LEU A 228 0.99 -1.23 -19.85
C LEU A 228 0.82 -0.84 -18.38
N SER A 229 -0.05 -1.53 -17.63
CA SER A 229 -0.29 -1.35 -16.21
C SER A 229 0.75 -2.11 -15.38
N GLY A 230 1.63 -1.38 -14.69
CA GLY A 230 2.61 -1.96 -13.77
C GLY A 230 2.00 -2.22 -12.39
N GLU A 231 1.47 -3.43 -12.16
CA GLU A 231 0.75 -3.77 -10.91
C GLU A 231 1.55 -4.73 -10.03
N PHE A 232 1.96 -4.26 -8.85
CA PHE A 232 2.84 -4.97 -7.93
C PHE A 232 2.25 -5.10 -6.54
N SER A 233 2.55 -6.23 -5.88
CA SER A 233 2.21 -6.46 -4.49
C SER A 233 3.44 -6.91 -3.71
N LEU A 234 3.61 -6.39 -2.50
CA LEU A 234 4.65 -6.76 -1.54
C LEU A 234 3.97 -7.12 -0.23
N ALA A 235 4.31 -8.26 0.36
CA ALA A 235 3.83 -8.65 1.68
C ALA A 235 5.00 -8.81 2.65
N PHE A 236 4.85 -8.33 3.88
CA PHE A 236 5.81 -8.54 4.96
C PHE A 236 5.13 -8.87 6.29
N SER A 237 5.86 -9.60 7.14
CA SER A 237 5.45 -9.89 8.52
C SER A 237 6.22 -9.01 9.49
N THR A 238 5.56 -8.53 10.53
CA THR A 238 6.17 -7.75 11.63
C THR A 238 6.62 -8.62 12.80
N THR A 239 6.34 -9.93 12.79
CA THR A 239 6.68 -10.85 13.90
C THR A 239 7.82 -11.82 13.55
N ASN A 240 8.02 -12.12 12.27
CA ASN A 240 9.16 -12.90 11.81
C ASN A 240 10.34 -11.98 11.43
N ILE A 241 11.01 -11.41 12.45
CA ILE A 241 12.09 -10.42 12.28
C ILE A 241 13.46 -11.11 12.24
N LEU A 242 14.25 -10.73 11.23
CA LEU A 242 15.65 -11.11 11.12
C LEU A 242 16.56 -9.98 11.61
N SER A 243 17.39 -10.26 12.62
CA SER A 243 18.40 -9.30 13.07
C SER A 243 19.54 -9.23 12.04
N ILE A 244 20.11 -8.04 11.85
CA ILE A 244 21.22 -7.80 10.90
C ILE A 244 22.45 -8.65 11.24
N ASP A 245 22.64 -8.98 12.52
CA ASP A 245 23.74 -9.83 13.00
C ASP A 245 23.48 -11.34 12.79
N GLY A 246 22.36 -11.70 12.15
CA GLY A 246 22.00 -13.09 11.87
C GLY A 246 21.40 -13.83 13.06
N SER A 247 21.21 -13.17 14.21
CA SER A 247 20.51 -13.76 15.36
C SER A 247 19.04 -13.93 15.00
N PRO A 248 18.48 -15.16 15.06
CA PRO A 248 17.04 -15.35 14.93
C PRO A 248 16.34 -14.56 16.04
N ALA A 249 15.59 -13.52 15.68
CA ALA A 249 14.69 -12.82 16.59
C ALA A 249 13.25 -13.28 16.35
N MET A 250 13.07 -14.58 16.09
CA MET A 250 11.75 -15.16 15.86
C MET A 250 10.99 -15.16 17.19
N GLN A 251 10.05 -14.21 17.34
CA GLN A 251 9.32 -13.99 18.59
C GLN A 251 8.02 -14.80 18.69
N ALA A 252 7.62 -15.52 17.63
CA ALA A 252 6.38 -16.28 17.60
C ALA A 252 6.53 -17.63 16.87
N ALA A 253 5.70 -18.60 17.24
CA ALA A 253 5.67 -19.92 16.61
C ALA A 253 5.17 -19.79 15.15
N PRO A 254 5.79 -20.47 14.18
CA PRO A 254 5.38 -20.40 12.78
C PRO A 254 4.00 -21.02 12.57
N ILE A 255 3.22 -20.45 11.65
CA ILE A 255 1.94 -21.02 11.20
C ILE A 255 2.23 -22.14 10.18
N SER A 256 1.57 -23.28 10.33
CA SER A 256 1.64 -24.38 9.36
C SER A 256 0.93 -23.98 8.06
N ASP A 257 1.50 -24.32 6.90
CA ASP A 257 0.80 -24.15 5.61
C ASP A 257 -0.47 -24.98 5.48
N LEU A 258 -0.60 -26.03 6.31
CA LEU A 258 -1.76 -26.93 6.39
C LEU A 258 -2.81 -26.47 7.41
N ASP A 259 -2.57 -25.36 8.11
CA ASP A 259 -3.59 -24.73 8.95
C ASP A 259 -4.55 -23.93 8.06
N ASP A 260 -5.49 -24.65 7.47
CA ASP A 260 -6.44 -24.09 6.50
C ASP A 260 -7.31 -22.99 7.11
N GLU A 261 -7.65 -23.07 8.40
CA GLU A 261 -8.52 -22.09 9.04
C GLU A 261 -7.83 -20.73 9.17
N VAL A 262 -6.60 -20.73 9.69
CA VAL A 262 -5.79 -19.50 9.84
C VAL A 262 -5.37 -18.96 8.48
N MET A 263 -4.85 -19.81 7.60
CA MET A 263 -4.35 -19.38 6.29
C MET A 263 -5.47 -18.85 5.39
N ASN A 264 -6.63 -19.51 5.34
CA ASN A 264 -7.76 -19.01 4.54
C ASN A 264 -8.32 -17.71 5.10
N SER A 265 -8.33 -17.54 6.43
CA SER A 265 -8.73 -16.29 7.07
C SER A 265 -7.78 -15.13 6.71
N LEU A 266 -6.45 -15.36 6.72
CA LEU A 266 -5.46 -14.37 6.27
C LEU A 266 -5.61 -14.04 4.77
N PHE A 267 -5.89 -15.04 3.93
CA PHE A 267 -6.14 -14.82 2.50
C PHE A 267 -7.40 -13.98 2.27
N ALA A 268 -8.52 -14.35 2.89
CA ALA A 268 -9.78 -13.61 2.76
C ALA A 268 -9.64 -12.17 3.27
N ALA A 269 -8.96 -11.98 4.41
CA ALA A 269 -8.64 -10.66 4.94
C ALA A 269 -7.80 -9.82 3.96
N THR A 270 -6.81 -10.43 3.31
CA THR A 270 -5.99 -9.75 2.30
C THR A 270 -6.85 -9.29 1.13
N VAL A 271 -7.74 -10.14 0.61
CA VAL A 271 -8.64 -9.79 -0.50
C VAL A 271 -9.55 -8.62 -0.12
N GLN A 272 -10.19 -8.70 1.04
CA GLN A 272 -11.12 -7.67 1.52
C GLN A 272 -10.41 -6.35 1.83
N ALA A 273 -9.23 -6.39 2.44
CA ALA A 273 -8.47 -5.18 2.76
C ALA A 273 -7.94 -4.50 1.50
N VAL A 274 -7.56 -5.25 0.45
CA VAL A 274 -7.20 -4.64 -0.84
C VAL A 274 -8.40 -4.01 -1.52
N GLU A 275 -9.53 -4.73 -1.58
CA GLU A 275 -10.78 -4.23 -2.16
C GLU A 275 -11.23 -2.92 -1.48
N GLU A 276 -11.21 -2.87 -0.14
CA GLU A 276 -11.59 -1.66 0.60
C GLU A 276 -10.54 -0.55 0.49
N ALA A 277 -9.24 -0.83 0.53
CA ALA A 277 -8.21 0.20 0.42
C ALA A 277 -8.30 0.94 -0.94
N LEU A 278 -8.64 0.23 -2.01
CA LEU A 278 -8.88 0.81 -3.33
C LEU A 278 -10.14 1.70 -3.35
N ALA A 279 -11.21 1.30 -2.65
CA ALA A 279 -12.40 2.13 -2.51
C ALA A 279 -12.14 3.38 -1.63
N ASN A 280 -11.46 3.21 -0.49
CA ASN A 280 -11.09 4.31 0.40
C ASN A 280 -10.21 5.33 -0.31
N GLN A 281 -9.28 4.89 -1.16
CA GLN A 281 -8.49 5.79 -2.01
C GLN A 281 -9.40 6.72 -2.84
N LEU A 282 -10.36 6.16 -3.56
CA LEU A 282 -11.25 6.94 -4.44
C LEU A 282 -12.11 7.93 -3.64
N VAL A 283 -12.56 7.52 -2.45
CA VAL A 283 -13.35 8.38 -1.54
C VAL A 283 -12.47 9.50 -0.95
N ALA A 284 -11.23 9.22 -0.59
CA ALA A 284 -10.33 10.21 0.02
C ALA A 284 -9.70 11.18 -0.99
N SER A 285 -9.61 10.81 -2.27
CA SER A 285 -9.00 11.64 -3.30
C SER A 285 -9.90 12.77 -3.78
N GLU A 286 -9.50 14.00 -3.49
CA GLU A 286 -10.22 15.22 -3.88
C GLU A 286 -9.91 15.65 -5.32
N THR A 287 -10.80 16.41 -5.95
CA THR A 287 -10.54 17.00 -7.27
C THR A 287 -9.26 17.84 -7.27
N MET A 288 -8.41 17.64 -8.28
CA MET A 288 -7.14 18.36 -8.41
C MET A 288 -6.90 18.79 -9.85
N THR A 289 -6.50 20.05 -10.02
CA THR A 289 -5.97 20.59 -11.27
C THR A 289 -4.44 20.61 -11.20
N GLY A 290 -3.81 19.99 -12.18
CA GLY A 290 -2.36 19.83 -12.25
C GLY A 290 -1.73 20.57 -13.43
N MET A 291 -0.65 19.97 -13.95
CA MET A 291 0.07 20.49 -15.11
C MET A 291 -0.85 20.64 -16.33
N ASP A 292 -0.56 21.62 -17.19
CA ASP A 292 -1.31 21.92 -18.42
C ASP A 292 -2.81 22.15 -18.23
N ASP A 293 -3.21 22.57 -17.02
CA ASP A 293 -4.59 22.84 -16.61
C ASP A 293 -5.51 21.63 -16.80
N VAL A 294 -4.94 20.42 -16.63
CA VAL A 294 -5.71 19.18 -16.64
C VAL A 294 -6.29 18.96 -15.24
N THR A 295 -7.59 18.68 -15.14
CA THR A 295 -8.32 18.44 -13.89
C THR A 295 -8.83 17.01 -13.77
N GLY A 296 -8.39 16.31 -12.72
CA GLY A 296 -8.82 14.97 -12.36
C GLY A 296 -9.83 15.09 -11.23
N TYR A 297 -11.05 14.60 -11.44
CA TYR A 297 -12.14 14.79 -10.50
C TYR A 297 -12.16 13.69 -9.44
N GLY A 298 -12.39 14.06 -8.18
CA GLY A 298 -12.70 13.10 -7.13
C GLY A 298 -14.01 12.38 -7.42
N LEU A 299 -14.18 11.19 -6.83
CA LEU A 299 -15.44 10.45 -6.92
C LEU A 299 -16.56 11.27 -6.26
N PRO A 300 -17.68 11.61 -6.94
CA PRO A 300 -18.75 12.40 -6.34
C PRO A 300 -19.44 11.67 -5.18
N HIS A 301 -19.24 12.15 -3.94
CA HIS A 301 -19.72 11.47 -2.73
C HIS A 301 -21.23 11.49 -2.58
N ASP A 302 -21.89 12.53 -3.07
CA ASP A 302 -23.35 12.68 -3.10
C ASP A 302 -23.99 11.59 -3.98
N GLN A 303 -23.53 11.48 -5.23
CA GLN A 303 -23.99 10.43 -6.15
C GLN A 303 -23.66 9.04 -5.62
N LEU A 304 -22.45 8.83 -5.08
CA LEU A 304 -22.04 7.57 -4.46
C LEU A 304 -23.01 7.17 -3.33
N ALA A 305 -23.35 8.11 -2.45
CA ALA A 305 -24.27 7.88 -1.35
C ALA A 305 -25.68 7.57 -1.84
N ASP A 306 -26.17 8.28 -2.85
CA ASP A 306 -27.51 8.06 -3.42
C ASP A 306 -27.62 6.70 -4.12
N ILE A 307 -26.59 6.29 -4.87
CA ILE A 307 -26.50 4.96 -5.46
C ILE A 307 -26.60 3.87 -4.38
N PHE A 308 -25.85 4.00 -3.29
CA PHE A 308 -25.90 3.03 -2.18
C PHE A 308 -27.22 3.03 -1.42
N ARG A 309 -27.91 4.17 -1.32
CA ARG A 309 -29.26 4.24 -0.73
C ARG A 309 -30.30 3.58 -1.63
N GLY A 310 -30.21 3.79 -2.94
CA GLY A 310 -31.14 3.22 -3.93
C GLY A 310 -30.93 1.74 -4.22
N ALA A 311 -29.76 1.19 -3.90
CA ALA A 311 -29.44 -0.22 -4.05
C ALA A 311 -29.89 -1.12 -2.88
N ARG A 312 -30.51 -0.54 -1.83
CA ARG A 312 -31.03 -1.25 -0.65
C ARG A 312 -32.48 -1.64 -0.77
#